data_AF-A0A377DDE7-F1
#
_entry.id   AF-A0A377DDE7-F1
#
_cell.length_a   1.000
_cell.length_b   1.000
_cell.length_c   1.000
_cell.angle_alpha   90.00
_cell.angle_beta   90.00
_cell.angle_gamma   90.00
#
_symmetry.space_group_name_H-M   'P 1'
#
loop_
_entity.id
_entity.type
_entity.pdbx_description
1 polymer ?
#
loop_
_entity_poly.entity_id
_entity_poly.type
_entity_poly.pdbx_seq_one_letter_code
_entity_poly.pdbx_strand_id
1 'polypeptide(L)'
;MTLSSDMLHVIQEFGLILFVYTIGIQVGPGFFASLRVSGLRLNLFAVLIVIIGGLVTAILHKLFDIPLPVVLGIFSGAVTNTPALGAGQQILRDLGTPMEMVDQMGMSYAMAYPFGICGILFTMWMLRVIFRVNVETEAQQHESSRTNGGALIRTINIRVENPNLHDLAIKMYRFSTATKLSARV
;
A
#
# COMPACT_ATOMS: atom_id res chain seq x y z
N MET A 1 -36.70 1.85 -3.45
CA MET A 1 -35.82 2.96 -3.88
C MET A 1 -34.63 2.35 -4.60
N THR A 2 -34.65 2.32 -5.92
CA THR A 2 -33.48 1.92 -6.73
C THR A 2 -32.58 3.14 -6.88
N LEU A 3 -31.28 3.03 -6.58
CA LEU A 3 -30.33 4.09 -6.93
C LEU A 3 -30.29 4.24 -8.45
N SER A 4 -30.23 5.48 -8.95
CA SER A 4 -29.93 5.71 -10.36
C SER A 4 -28.49 5.29 -10.66
N SER A 5 -28.25 4.79 -11.87
CA SER A 5 -26.91 4.36 -12.34
C SER A 5 -25.87 5.48 -12.19
N ASP A 6 -26.30 6.73 -12.42
CA ASP A 6 -25.43 7.91 -12.30
C ASP A 6 -24.98 8.16 -10.87
N MET A 7 -25.87 7.97 -9.88
CA MET A 7 -25.49 8.10 -8.47
C MET A 7 -24.50 7.01 -8.06
N LEU A 8 -24.72 5.77 -8.51
CA LEU A 8 -23.81 4.66 -8.21
C LEU A 8 -22.40 4.91 -8.79
N HIS A 9 -22.35 5.42 -10.02
CA HIS A 9 -21.11 5.80 -10.69
C HIS A 9 -20.34 6.87 -9.91
N VAL A 10 -21.00 7.99 -9.56
CA VAL A 10 -20.36 9.08 -8.81
C VAL A 10 -19.83 8.59 -7.46
N ILE A 11 -20.58 7.75 -6.74
CA ILE A 11 -20.15 7.19 -5.45
C ILE A 11 -18.93 6.27 -5.64
N GLN A 12 -18.92 5.45 -6.69
CA GLN A 12 -17.82 4.52 -6.97
C GLN A 12 -16.52 5.28 -7.33
N GLU A 13 -16.59 6.26 -8.22
CA GLU A 13 -15.41 7.07 -8.59
C GLU A 13 -14.90 7.88 -7.41
N PHE A 14 -15.80 8.55 -6.68
CA PHE A 14 -15.43 9.34 -5.52
C PHE A 14 -14.80 8.47 -4.43
N GLY A 15 -15.37 7.29 -4.18
CA GLY A 15 -14.80 6.31 -3.26
C GLY A 15 -13.41 5.82 -3.68
N LEU A 16 -13.21 5.55 -4.97
CA LEU A 16 -11.91 5.16 -5.52
C LEU A 16 -10.87 6.27 -5.36
N ILE A 17 -11.24 7.53 -5.64
CA ILE A 17 -10.35 8.69 -5.49
C ILE A 17 -9.93 8.84 -4.02
N LEU A 18 -10.88 8.78 -3.08
CA LEU A 18 -10.58 8.85 -1.65
C LEU A 18 -9.69 7.67 -1.20
N PHE A 19 -9.95 6.47 -1.69
CA PHE A 19 -9.14 5.29 -1.39
C PHE A 19 -7.69 5.44 -1.88
N VAL A 20 -7.50 5.83 -3.14
CA VAL A 20 -6.16 6.04 -3.71
C VAL A 20 -5.44 7.20 -3.03
N TYR A 21 -6.15 8.29 -2.72
CA TYR A 21 -5.60 9.45 -2.00
C TYR A 21 -5.10 9.11 -0.60
N THR A 22 -5.91 8.36 0.16
CA THR A 22 -5.52 7.95 1.53
C THR A 22 -4.31 7.02 1.52
N ILE A 23 -4.25 6.05 0.60
CA ILE A 23 -3.05 5.23 0.39
C ILE A 23 -1.85 6.12 0.04
N GLY A 24 -2.02 7.07 -0.90
CA GLY A 24 -0.97 7.98 -1.34
C GLY A 24 -0.35 8.79 -0.20
N ILE A 25 -1.17 9.33 0.72
CA ILE A 25 -0.67 10.05 1.89
C ILE A 25 0.06 9.13 2.87
N GLN A 26 -0.49 7.93 3.13
CA GLN A 26 0.11 6.99 4.08
C GLN A 26 1.47 6.45 3.59
N VAL A 27 1.59 6.13 2.31
CA VAL A 27 2.82 5.55 1.74
C VAL A 27 3.80 6.60 1.21
N GLY A 28 3.36 7.85 1.04
CA GLY A 28 4.13 8.94 0.44
C GLY A 28 5.49 9.23 1.10
N PRO A 29 5.57 9.46 2.43
CA PRO A 29 6.84 9.75 3.11
C PRO A 29 7.86 8.60 2.98
N GLY A 30 7.40 7.35 3.04
CA GLY A 30 8.25 6.16 2.90
C GLY A 30 8.68 5.88 1.46
N PHE A 31 7.86 6.27 0.48
CA PHE A 31 8.14 6.06 -0.94
C PHE A 31 9.40 6.78 -1.41
N PHE A 32 9.52 8.08 -1.13
CA PHE A 32 10.71 8.86 -1.54
C PHE A 32 11.99 8.39 -0.84
N ALA A 33 11.90 8.04 0.45
CA ALA A 33 13.02 7.47 1.19
C ALA A 33 13.48 6.14 0.57
N SER A 34 12.53 5.27 0.20
CA SER A 34 12.80 3.98 -0.46
C SER A 34 13.43 4.14 -1.84
N LEU A 35 12.95 5.12 -2.64
CA LEU A 35 13.53 5.44 -3.95
C LEU A 35 15.02 5.78 -3.88
N ARG A 36 15.47 6.49 -2.84
CA ARG A 36 16.85 6.99 -2.71
C ARG A 36 17.88 5.94 -2.31
N VAL A 37 17.51 4.94 -1.51
CA VAL A 37 18.47 3.99 -0.90
C VAL A 37 18.69 2.74 -1.75
N SER A 38 17.66 2.23 -2.42
CA SER A 38 17.75 1.08 -3.35
C SER A 38 16.60 1.05 -4.36
N GLY A 39 15.74 2.07 -4.38
CA GLY A 39 14.46 1.97 -5.05
C GLY A 39 14.51 2.05 -6.56
N LEU A 40 15.59 2.52 -7.21
CA LEU A 40 15.65 2.49 -8.69
C LEU A 40 15.62 1.04 -9.23
N ARG A 41 16.40 0.14 -8.63
CA ARG A 41 16.41 -1.29 -9.03
C ARG A 41 15.08 -1.98 -8.70
N LEU A 42 14.56 -1.77 -7.50
CA LEU A 42 13.29 -2.37 -7.08
C LEU A 42 12.09 -1.82 -7.86
N ASN A 43 12.08 -0.53 -8.19
CA ASN A 43 11.07 0.09 -9.03
C ASN A 43 11.12 -0.46 -10.46
N LEU A 44 12.34 -0.66 -11.02
CA LEU A 44 12.48 -1.29 -12.33
C LEU A 44 11.88 -2.70 -12.34
N PHE A 45 12.14 -3.52 -11.31
CA PHE A 45 11.50 -4.83 -11.18
C PHE A 45 9.98 -4.72 -11.06
N ALA A 46 9.47 -3.77 -10.26
CA ALA A 46 8.03 -3.55 -10.12
C ALA A 46 7.38 -3.18 -11.47
N VAL A 47 7.98 -2.24 -12.20
CA VAL A 47 7.51 -1.83 -13.54
C VAL A 47 7.57 -3.02 -14.51
N LEU A 48 8.65 -3.80 -14.48
CA LEU A 48 8.79 -4.98 -15.33
C LEU A 48 7.69 -6.01 -15.05
N ILE A 49 7.38 -6.28 -13.77
CA ILE A 49 6.30 -7.20 -13.38
C ILE A 49 4.94 -6.69 -13.88
N VAL A 50 4.68 -5.38 -13.77
CA VAL A 50 3.43 -4.78 -14.28
C VAL A 50 3.34 -4.93 -15.80
N ILE A 51 4.42 -4.65 -16.54
CA ILE A 51 4.46 -4.79 -18.00
C ILE A 51 4.25 -6.24 -18.42
N ILE A 52 4.95 -7.18 -17.76
CA ILE A 52 4.79 -8.62 -18.04
C ILE A 52 3.36 -9.06 -17.74
N GLY A 53 2.79 -8.66 -16.61
CA GLY A 53 1.41 -8.98 -16.26
C GLY A 53 0.41 -8.46 -17.29
N GLY A 54 0.59 -7.21 -17.73
CA GLY A 54 -0.22 -6.61 -18.80
C GLY A 54 -0.06 -7.31 -20.15
N LEU A 55 1.17 -7.67 -20.54
CA LEU A 55 1.45 -8.41 -21.76
C LEU A 55 0.83 -9.81 -21.75
N VAL A 56 1.00 -10.56 -20.66
CA VAL A 56 0.40 -11.89 -20.49
C VAL A 56 -1.12 -11.79 -20.63
N THR A 57 -1.73 -10.79 -19.99
CA THR A 57 -3.16 -10.50 -20.07
C THR A 57 -3.61 -10.18 -21.51
N ALA A 58 -2.87 -9.35 -22.23
CA ALA A 58 -3.15 -9.01 -23.62
C ALA A 58 -2.99 -10.20 -24.58
N ILE A 59 -1.99 -11.05 -24.35
CA ILE A 59 -1.78 -12.28 -25.11
C ILE A 59 -2.94 -13.27 -24.86
N LEU A 60 -3.35 -13.46 -23.61
CA LEU A 60 -4.49 -14.30 -23.24
C LEU A 60 -5.79 -13.82 -23.91
N HIS A 61 -6.05 -12.51 -23.90
CA HIS A 61 -7.17 -11.91 -24.61
C HIS A 61 -7.17 -12.29 -26.10
N LYS A 62 -6.03 -12.10 -26.77
CA LYS A 62 -5.90 -12.35 -28.22
C LYS A 62 -5.93 -13.84 -28.58
N LEU A 63 -5.42 -14.72 -27.72
CA LEU A 63 -5.31 -16.15 -28.00
C LEU A 63 -6.61 -16.90 -27.73
N PHE A 64 -7.36 -16.49 -26.71
CA PHE A 64 -8.59 -17.17 -26.27
C PHE A 64 -9.87 -16.39 -26.60
N ASP A 65 -9.76 -15.24 -27.28
CA ASP A 65 -10.88 -14.36 -27.67
C ASP A 65 -11.82 -14.02 -26.50
N ILE A 66 -11.24 -13.82 -25.32
CA ILE A 66 -11.99 -13.59 -24.08
C ILE A 66 -12.45 -12.12 -24.07
N PRO A 67 -13.71 -11.81 -23.69
CA PRO A 67 -14.18 -10.42 -23.61
C PRO A 67 -13.27 -9.52 -22.77
N LEU A 68 -13.04 -8.31 -23.24
CA LEU A 68 -12.18 -7.31 -22.56
C LEU A 68 -12.56 -7.12 -21.07
N PRO A 69 -13.85 -7.01 -20.68
CA PRO A 69 -14.22 -6.87 -19.27
C PRO A 69 -13.80 -8.06 -18.42
N VAL A 70 -13.94 -9.28 -18.94
CA VAL A 70 -13.59 -10.51 -18.23
C VAL A 70 -12.08 -10.59 -18.00
N VAL A 71 -11.28 -10.30 -19.04
CA VAL A 71 -9.82 -10.32 -18.96
C VAL A 71 -9.30 -9.28 -17.96
N LEU A 72 -9.84 -8.06 -17.99
CA LEU A 72 -9.47 -7.00 -17.04
C LEU A 72 -9.87 -7.34 -15.61
N GLY A 73 -11.03 -8.00 -15.43
CA GLY A 73 -11.47 -8.52 -14.13
C GLY A 73 -10.54 -9.61 -13.60
N ILE A 74 -10.17 -10.58 -14.45
CA ILE A 74 -9.20 -11.63 -14.09
C ILE A 74 -7.85 -11.01 -13.73
N PHE A 75 -7.35 -10.08 -14.53
CA PHE A 75 -6.08 -9.41 -14.27
C PHE A 75 -6.09 -8.70 -12.92
N SER A 76 -7.07 -7.82 -12.69
CA SER A 76 -7.19 -7.07 -11.44
C SER A 76 -7.35 -7.99 -10.21
N GLY A 77 -8.09 -9.10 -10.34
CA GLY A 77 -8.25 -10.09 -9.27
C GLY A 77 -6.99 -10.90 -9.01
N ALA A 78 -6.31 -11.37 -10.06
CA ALA A 78 -5.08 -12.15 -9.97
C ALA A 78 -3.93 -11.35 -9.34
N VAL A 79 -3.83 -10.05 -9.66
CA VAL A 79 -2.85 -9.15 -9.04
C VAL A 79 -3.34 -8.51 -7.74
N THR A 80 -4.52 -8.90 -7.24
CA THR A 80 -5.13 -8.37 -6.00
C THR A 80 -5.22 -6.84 -5.96
N ASN A 81 -5.48 -6.21 -7.12
CA ASN A 81 -5.47 -4.75 -7.29
C ASN A 81 -6.90 -4.21 -7.48
N THR A 82 -7.57 -3.92 -6.36
CA THR A 82 -8.93 -3.37 -6.35
C THR A 82 -9.05 -2.00 -7.04
N PRO A 83 -8.08 -1.06 -6.92
CA PRO A 83 -8.09 0.17 -7.71
C PRO A 83 -8.10 -0.06 -9.23
N ALA A 84 -7.38 -1.08 -9.70
CA ALA A 84 -7.39 -1.43 -11.12
C ALA A 84 -8.76 -1.94 -11.59
N LEU A 85 -9.52 -2.63 -10.73
CA LEU A 85 -10.92 -2.99 -11.03
C LEU A 85 -11.77 -1.73 -11.23
N GLY A 86 -11.71 -0.79 -10.29
CA GLY A 86 -12.49 0.46 -10.37
C GLY A 86 -12.14 1.28 -11.60
N ALA A 87 -10.85 1.45 -11.88
CA ALA A 87 -10.37 2.17 -13.07
C ALA A 87 -10.77 1.47 -14.38
N GLY A 88 -10.70 0.15 -14.44
CA GLY A 88 -11.10 -0.59 -15.64
C GLY A 88 -12.61 -0.56 -15.89
N GLN A 89 -13.43 -0.64 -14.84
CA GLN A 89 -14.88 -0.47 -14.96
C GLN A 89 -15.25 0.92 -15.46
N GLN A 90 -14.51 1.96 -15.02
CA GLN A 90 -14.68 3.32 -15.50
C GLN A 90 -14.37 3.44 -17.00
N ILE A 91 -13.21 2.96 -17.43
CA ILE A 91 -12.80 2.99 -18.84
C ILE A 91 -13.81 2.24 -19.73
N LEU A 92 -14.32 1.09 -19.31
CA LEU A 92 -15.31 0.34 -20.08
C LEU A 92 -16.62 1.11 -20.24
N ARG A 93 -17.07 1.82 -19.21
CA ARG A 93 -18.26 2.69 -19.28
C ARG A 93 -18.03 3.87 -20.23
N ASP A 94 -16.86 4.52 -20.15
CA ASP A 94 -16.48 5.63 -21.03
C ASP A 94 -16.43 5.21 -22.51
N LEU A 95 -16.05 3.95 -22.79
CA LEU A 95 -16.08 3.35 -24.12
C LEU A 95 -17.50 3.00 -24.61
N GLY A 96 -18.53 3.24 -23.80
CA GLY A 96 -19.92 2.92 -24.15
C GLY A 96 -20.26 1.43 -24.06
N THR A 97 -19.48 0.65 -23.31
CA THR A 97 -19.74 -0.79 -23.12
C THR A 97 -21.03 -1.00 -22.34
N PRO A 98 -21.90 -1.95 -22.73
CA PRO A 98 -23.13 -2.25 -21.99
C PRO A 98 -22.86 -2.53 -20.51
N MET A 99 -23.71 -2.02 -19.61
CA MET A 99 -23.53 -2.20 -18.16
C MET A 99 -23.44 -3.68 -17.74
N GLU A 100 -24.15 -4.57 -18.42
CA GLU A 100 -24.08 -6.01 -18.19
C GLU A 100 -22.67 -6.58 -18.41
N MET A 101 -21.94 -6.06 -19.41
CA MET A 101 -20.54 -6.42 -19.66
C MET A 101 -19.59 -5.79 -18.62
N VAL A 102 -19.90 -4.61 -18.09
CA VAL A 102 -19.11 -3.99 -17.01
C VAL A 102 -19.27 -4.77 -15.70
N ASP A 103 -20.44 -5.32 -15.43
CA ASP A 103 -20.69 -6.19 -14.28
C ASP A 103 -19.92 -7.51 -14.39
N GLN A 104 -19.75 -8.06 -15.60
CA GLN A 104 -18.91 -9.24 -15.84
C GLN A 104 -17.46 -9.02 -15.38
N MET A 105 -16.92 -7.80 -15.46
CA MET A 105 -15.60 -7.48 -14.94
C MET A 105 -15.54 -7.67 -13.41
N GLY A 106 -16.56 -7.21 -12.68
CA GLY A 106 -16.66 -7.39 -11.22
C GLY A 106 -16.80 -8.85 -10.83
N MET A 107 -17.59 -9.62 -11.58
CA MET A 107 -17.74 -11.07 -11.36
C MET A 107 -16.44 -11.82 -11.60
N SER A 108 -15.72 -11.48 -12.68
CA SER A 108 -14.45 -12.09 -13.04
C SER A 108 -13.36 -11.78 -12.00
N TYR A 109 -13.34 -10.55 -11.47
CA TYR A 109 -12.49 -10.18 -10.34
C TYR A 109 -12.77 -11.04 -9.11
N ALA A 110 -14.05 -11.19 -8.73
CA ALA A 110 -14.44 -11.96 -7.56
C ALA A 110 -14.02 -13.43 -7.67
N MET A 111 -14.06 -14.00 -8.89
CA MET A 111 -13.58 -15.36 -9.13
C MET A 111 -12.05 -15.48 -9.11
N ALA A 112 -11.31 -14.52 -9.66
CA ALA A 112 -9.85 -14.58 -9.75
C ALA A 112 -9.14 -14.25 -8.43
N TYR A 113 -9.73 -13.41 -7.58
CA TYR A 113 -9.12 -12.93 -6.36
C TYR A 113 -8.69 -14.04 -5.36
N PRO A 114 -9.50 -15.08 -5.07
CA PRO A 114 -9.07 -16.20 -4.23
C PRO A 114 -7.84 -16.93 -4.78
N PHE A 115 -7.76 -17.11 -6.10
CA PHE A 115 -6.60 -17.75 -6.72
C PHE A 115 -5.34 -16.88 -6.62
N GLY A 116 -5.48 -15.56 -6.75
CA GLY A 116 -4.39 -14.60 -6.51
C GLY A 116 -3.85 -14.73 -5.08
N ILE A 117 -4.72 -14.73 -4.07
CA ILE A 117 -4.33 -14.93 -2.67
C ILE A 117 -3.65 -16.28 -2.46
N CYS A 118 -4.27 -17.37 -2.95
CA CYS A 118 -3.69 -18.71 -2.84
C CYS A 118 -2.30 -18.79 -3.47
N GLY A 119 -2.11 -18.16 -4.64
CA GLY A 119 -0.82 -18.09 -5.32
C GLY A 119 0.24 -17.34 -4.50
N ILE A 120 -0.10 -16.18 -3.92
CA ILE A 120 0.82 -15.40 -3.09
C ILE A 120 1.18 -16.17 -1.81
N LEU A 121 0.19 -16.76 -1.13
CA LEU A 121 0.41 -17.56 0.08
C LEU A 121 1.26 -18.79 -0.19
N PHE A 122 0.96 -19.52 -1.27
CA PHE A 122 1.74 -20.68 -1.69
C PHE A 122 3.18 -20.30 -2.04
N THR A 123 3.37 -19.20 -2.78
CA THR A 123 4.71 -18.70 -3.12
C THR A 123 5.49 -18.31 -1.88
N MET A 124 4.87 -17.59 -0.94
CA MET A 124 5.49 -17.20 0.33
C MET A 124 5.88 -18.42 1.17
N TRP A 125 5.03 -19.44 1.21
CA TRP A 125 5.32 -20.71 1.87
C TRP A 125 6.48 -21.45 1.20
N MET A 126 6.46 -21.58 -0.13
CA MET A 126 7.50 -22.25 -0.90
C MET A 126 8.86 -21.55 -0.74
N LEU A 127 8.90 -20.22 -0.77
CA LEU A 127 10.12 -19.45 -0.52
C LEU A 127 10.67 -19.71 0.88
N ARG A 128 9.83 -19.75 1.91
CA ARG A 128 10.25 -20.07 3.29
C ARG A 128 10.86 -21.46 3.38
N VAL A 129 10.27 -22.45 2.72
CA VAL A 129 10.76 -23.84 2.73
C VAL A 129 12.10 -23.97 1.99
N ILE A 130 12.21 -23.37 0.80
CA ILE A 130 13.42 -23.47 -0.04
C ILE A 130 14.60 -22.72 0.60
N PHE A 131 14.38 -21.48 1.06
CA PHE A 131 15.45 -20.65 1.62
C PHE A 131 15.67 -20.85 3.13
N ARG A 132 14.88 -21.72 3.79
CA ARG A 132 14.92 -21.95 5.25
C ARG A 132 14.97 -20.63 6.05
N VAL A 133 14.22 -19.64 5.59
CA VAL A 133 14.21 -18.30 6.19
C VAL A 133 13.58 -18.39 7.58
N ASN A 134 14.36 -18.07 8.61
CA ASN A 134 13.90 -18.03 9.98
C ASN A 134 13.27 -16.66 10.25
N VAL A 135 11.94 -16.58 10.11
CA VAL A 135 11.16 -15.34 10.19
C VAL A 135 11.40 -14.60 11.51
N GLU A 136 11.66 -15.32 12.61
CA GLU A 136 11.98 -14.74 13.92
C GLU A 136 13.29 -13.91 13.90
N THR A 137 14.31 -14.37 13.18
CA THR A 137 15.62 -13.72 13.14
C THR A 137 15.63 -12.52 12.19
N GLU A 138 14.91 -12.61 11.06
CA GLU A 138 14.72 -11.47 10.15
C GLU A 138 13.80 -10.40 10.76
N ALA A 139 12.74 -10.78 11.48
CA ALA A 139 11.85 -9.84 12.16
C ALA A 139 12.61 -8.99 13.20
N GLN A 140 13.51 -9.61 13.98
CA GLN A 140 14.39 -8.90 14.93
C GLN A 140 15.40 -7.98 14.23
N GLN A 141 15.96 -8.39 13.09
CA GLN A 141 16.85 -7.53 12.29
C GLN A 141 16.09 -6.33 11.67
N HIS A 142 14.84 -6.53 11.25
CA HIS A 142 13.98 -5.45 10.76
C HIS A 142 13.57 -4.47 11.88
N GLU A 143 13.31 -4.93 13.11
CA GLU A 143 13.08 -4.05 14.28
C GLU A 143 14.33 -3.23 14.65
N SER A 144 15.52 -3.85 14.65
CA SER A 144 16.77 -3.14 14.93
C SER A 144 17.10 -2.08 13.88
N SER A 145 16.79 -2.33 12.60
CA SER A 145 16.98 -1.37 11.50
C SER A 145 15.93 -0.24 11.51
N ARG A 146 14.69 -0.50 11.95
CA ARG A 146 13.64 0.53 12.07
C ARG A 146 13.91 1.49 13.23
N THR A 147 14.60 1.03 14.28
CA THR A 147 15.01 1.85 15.43
C THR A 147 16.00 2.96 15.04
N ASN A 148 16.73 2.81 13.92
CA ASN A 148 17.66 3.83 13.43
C ASN A 148 17.06 4.83 12.42
N GLY A 149 15.86 4.58 11.88
CA GLY A 149 15.28 5.38 10.79
C GLY A 149 14.12 6.32 11.17
N GLY A 150 13.46 6.06 12.29
CA GLY A 150 12.44 6.93 12.84
C GLY A 150 12.60 6.94 14.34
N ALA A 151 13.17 8.01 14.89
CA ALA A 151 13.14 8.22 16.33
C ALA A 151 11.67 8.09 16.75
N LEU A 152 11.33 7.00 17.47
CA LEU A 152 10.12 6.94 18.27
C LEU A 152 10.07 8.28 19.00
N ILE A 153 9.03 9.07 18.75
CA ILE A 153 8.80 10.32 19.48
C ILE A 153 8.60 9.89 20.93
N ARG A 154 9.69 9.86 21.69
CA ARG A 154 9.67 9.68 23.12
C ARG A 154 9.21 11.01 23.68
N THR A 155 7.92 11.11 23.94
CA THR A 155 7.37 12.18 24.76
C THR A 155 7.92 12.01 26.17
N ILE A 156 8.88 12.86 26.56
CA ILE A 156 9.43 12.89 27.91
C ILE A 156 8.84 14.13 28.60
N ASN A 157 8.18 13.92 29.74
CA ASN A 157 7.76 15.02 30.59
C ASN A 157 8.94 15.46 31.47
N ILE A 158 9.50 16.64 31.18
CA ILE A 158 10.58 17.22 31.99
C ILE A 158 9.95 18.25 32.93
N ARG A 159 10.00 17.98 34.24
CA ARG A 159 9.64 18.94 35.28
C ARG A 159 10.90 19.68 35.73
N VAL A 160 10.92 20.99 35.56
CA VAL A 160 12.02 21.85 36.02
C VAL A 160 11.67 22.35 37.43
N GLU A 161 12.38 21.87 38.45
CA GLU A 161 12.11 22.21 39.86
C GLU A 161 12.99 23.35 40.39
N ASN A 162 13.81 23.99 39.55
CA ASN A 162 14.73 25.05 40.00
C ASN A 162 14.01 26.41 40.13
N PRO A 163 13.90 26.98 41.35
CA PRO A 163 13.21 28.26 41.58
C PRO A 163 13.86 29.46 40.88
N ASN A 164 15.16 29.39 40.57
CA ASN A 164 15.89 30.48 39.89
C ASN A 164 15.60 30.59 38.38
N LEU A 165 14.77 29.69 37.82
CA LEU A 165 14.52 29.59 36.38
C LEU A 165 13.09 29.99 35.98
N HIS A 166 12.30 30.56 36.90
CA HIS A 166 10.86 30.84 36.73
C HIS A 166 10.50 31.92 35.68
N ASP A 167 11.46 32.77 35.25
CA ASP A 167 11.23 33.88 34.30
C ASP A 167 12.15 33.85 33.07
N LEU A 168 12.82 32.73 32.82
CA LEU A 168 13.74 32.58 31.68
C LEU A 168 13.06 31.90 30.49
N ALA A 169 13.24 32.45 29.29
CA ALA A 169 12.74 31.87 28.06
C ALA A 169 13.35 30.47 27.81
N ILE A 170 12.51 29.52 27.39
CA ILE A 170 12.84 28.09 27.20
C ILE A 170 14.08 27.87 26.30
N LYS A 171 14.35 28.83 25.40
CA LYS A 171 15.48 28.79 24.47
C LYS A 171 16.86 28.89 25.13
N MET A 172 16.96 29.33 26.39
CA MET A 172 18.24 29.51 27.11
C MET A 172 18.64 28.32 28.00
N TYR A 173 17.83 27.27 28.10
CA TYR A 173 18.21 26.09 28.89
C TYR A 173 19.31 25.27 28.18
N ARG A 174 20.57 25.48 28.56
CA ARG A 174 21.68 24.56 28.24
C ARG A 174 21.54 23.33 29.12
N PHE A 175 21.03 22.23 28.57
CA PHE A 175 21.03 20.91 29.23
C PHE A 175 22.48 20.42 29.37
N SER A 176 23.15 20.83 30.44
CA SER A 176 24.41 20.25 30.89
C SER A 176 24.08 19.04 31.78
N THR A 177 24.72 17.90 31.53
CA THR A 177 24.55 16.57 32.15
C THR A 177 24.81 16.52 33.68
N ALA A 178 24.76 17.65 34.38
CA ALA A 178 25.03 17.79 35.81
C ALA A 178 23.84 18.30 36.62
N THR A 179 22.60 18.17 36.11
CA THR A 179 21.39 18.44 36.90
C THR A 179 20.73 17.11 37.23
N LYS A 180 20.69 16.75 38.52
CA LYS A 180 20.05 15.53 39.03
C LYS A 180 18.65 15.38 38.44
N LEU A 181 18.49 14.46 37.50
CA LEU A 181 17.18 13.96 37.07
C LEU A 181 16.67 13.03 38.17
N SER A 182 15.69 13.49 38.94
CA SER A 182 14.86 12.60 39.75
C SER A 182 13.67 12.17 38.88
N ALA A 183 13.75 10.96 38.32
CA ALA A 183 12.64 10.33 37.63
C ALA A 183 11.71 9.70 38.67
N ARG A 184 10.47 10.19 38.78
CA ARG A 184 9.37 9.42 39.37
C ARG A 184 8.55 8.86 38.23
N VAL A 185 8.47 7.53 38.19
CA VAL A 185 7.55 6.73 37.36
C VAL A 185 6.12 6.97 37.84
#